data_AF-A0A257RAB1-F1
#
_entry.id   AF-A0A257RAB1-F1
#
_cell.length_a   1.000
_cell.length_b   1.000
_cell.length_c   1.000
_cell.angle_alpha   90.00
_cell.angle_beta   90.00
_cell.angle_gamma   90.00
#
_symmetry.space_group_name_H-M   'P 1'
#
loop_
_entity.id
_entity.type
_entity.pdbx_description
1 polymer ?
#
loop_
_entity_poly.entity_id
_entity_poly.type
_entity_poly.pdbx_seq_one_letter_code
_entity_poly.pdbx_strand_id
1 'polypeptide(L)'
;MNGQISGRRRNLVIVRAGDNSLHPGWLAGGEARSWDLVVNYYGEQEQLYLRPDVERIDSKGPKWPALQLLLQENPRFMHDYDYIWLPDDDLETTADQIDLLFRIMAGHSLQVAQPSLEHSSYFGHLTTLHNGRFRLRYTNYVEVMAPCFAASVLERAVPLFNANLSGWGLDFVWPKLVDQPESQIAIIDSVQVRHTRPVGGPNYKMLRERGVSPWDELRSFCRMNDIEEEPVIATLAAVTSDGNLFDAVTQQRRFVLRLLTGYLPALRRTPQRQHMLRRMGGMLWKALNNLPDRVAELPMPRKLAFRRPY
;
A
#
# COMPACT_ATOMS: atom_id res chain seq x y z
N MET A 1 15.93 -9.80 -40.20
CA MET A 1 15.81 -8.48 -39.55
C MET A 1 14.31 -8.21 -39.35
N ASN A 2 13.77 -8.55 -38.19
CA ASN A 2 12.42 -8.13 -37.80
C ASN A 2 12.58 -7.20 -36.61
N GLY A 3 12.62 -5.89 -36.89
CA GLY A 3 12.54 -4.87 -35.87
C GLY A 3 11.15 -4.93 -35.24
N GLN A 4 11.06 -5.51 -34.04
CA GLN A 4 9.94 -5.22 -33.16
C GLN A 4 10.04 -3.73 -32.83
N ILE A 5 9.07 -2.96 -33.32
CA ILE A 5 8.80 -1.63 -32.79
C ILE A 5 8.29 -1.87 -31.36
N SER A 6 9.22 -1.94 -30.42
CA SER A 6 8.92 -1.94 -28.99
C SER A 6 8.29 -0.58 -28.69
N GLY A 7 6.96 -0.52 -28.67
CA GLY A 7 6.25 0.67 -28.20
C GLY A 7 6.78 1.09 -26.83
N ARG A 8 6.87 2.39 -26.59
CA ARG A 8 7.27 2.95 -25.30
C ARG A 8 6.40 2.35 -24.19
N ARG A 9 7.04 1.79 -23.16
CA ARG A 9 6.34 1.32 -21.94
C ARG A 9 5.74 2.53 -21.23
N ARG A 10 4.48 2.38 -20.79
CA ARG A 10 3.70 3.50 -20.22
C ARG A 10 3.68 3.51 -18.70
N ASN A 11 4.23 2.49 -18.05
CA ASN A 11 4.20 2.35 -16.60
C ASN A 11 5.61 2.28 -16.02
N LEU A 12 5.77 2.75 -14.78
CA LEU A 12 7.05 2.81 -14.09
C LEU A 12 6.97 2.16 -12.71
N VAL A 13 8.00 1.41 -12.35
CA VAL A 13 8.24 0.96 -10.98
C VAL A 13 9.48 1.68 -10.46
N ILE A 14 9.36 2.38 -9.34
CA ILE A 14 10.51 2.96 -8.62
C ILE A 14 10.62 2.27 -7.27
N VAL A 15 11.60 1.38 -7.14
CA VAL A 15 11.88 0.70 -5.87
C VAL A 15 12.94 1.45 -5.09
N ARG A 16 12.69 1.67 -3.79
CA ARG A 16 13.74 2.11 -2.85
C ARG A 16 14.51 0.91 -2.36
N ALA A 17 15.62 0.54 -3.00
CA ALA A 17 16.31 -0.73 -2.77
C ALA A 17 17.55 -0.61 -1.86
N GLY A 18 17.64 -1.47 -0.85
CA GLY A 18 18.89 -1.76 -0.13
C GLY A 18 19.59 -3.02 -0.64
N ASP A 19 20.70 -3.41 -0.02
CA ASP A 19 21.51 -4.58 -0.40
C ASP A 19 20.76 -5.92 -0.43
N ASN A 20 19.65 -6.01 0.29
CA ASN A 20 18.84 -7.21 0.42
C ASN A 20 17.51 -7.10 -0.33
N SER A 21 17.40 -6.18 -1.28
CA SER A 21 16.14 -5.98 -2.01
C SER A 21 15.71 -7.23 -2.78
N LEU A 22 14.40 -7.49 -2.78
CA LEU A 22 13.75 -8.60 -3.48
C LEU A 22 13.39 -8.28 -4.93
N HIS A 23 13.57 -7.03 -5.38
CA HIS A 23 13.22 -6.62 -6.74
C HIS A 23 13.89 -7.42 -7.88
N PRO A 24 15.08 -8.05 -7.72
CA PRO A 24 15.62 -8.90 -8.79
C PRO A 24 14.67 -10.06 -9.14
N GLY A 25 13.91 -10.56 -8.17
CA GLY A 25 12.89 -11.59 -8.39
C GLY A 25 11.74 -11.12 -9.28
N TRP A 26 11.43 -9.83 -9.31
CA TRP A 26 10.38 -9.26 -10.17
C TRP A 26 10.75 -9.33 -11.66
N LEU A 27 12.04 -9.49 -11.96
CA LEU A 27 12.59 -9.62 -13.30
C LEU A 27 12.81 -11.08 -13.72
N ALA A 28 12.53 -12.04 -12.84
CA ALA A 28 12.63 -13.46 -13.16
C ALA A 28 11.42 -13.88 -14.02
N GLY A 29 11.67 -14.39 -15.23
CA GLY A 29 10.61 -14.92 -16.11
C GLY A 29 10.59 -14.40 -17.54
N GLY A 30 11.38 -13.38 -17.90
CA GLY A 30 11.58 -12.92 -19.28
C GLY A 30 11.47 -11.41 -19.47
N GLU A 31 11.77 -10.93 -20.68
CA GLU A 31 11.88 -9.50 -21.02
C GLU A 31 10.53 -8.81 -21.34
N ALA A 32 9.46 -9.61 -21.56
CA ALA A 32 8.15 -9.10 -21.93
C ALA A 32 7.42 -8.53 -20.71
N ARG A 33 7.72 -7.27 -20.36
CA ARG A 33 7.04 -6.47 -19.33
C ARG A 33 6.50 -5.16 -19.91
N SER A 34 5.36 -4.69 -19.42
CA SER A 34 4.72 -3.42 -19.85
C SER A 34 5.21 -2.17 -19.13
N TRP A 35 6.23 -2.32 -18.27
CA TRP A 35 6.72 -1.30 -17.36
C TRP A 35 8.26 -1.22 -17.33
N ASP A 36 8.76 -0.04 -17.03
CA ASP A 36 10.17 0.21 -16.77
C ASP A 36 10.48 0.17 -15.27
N LEU A 37 11.73 -0.11 -14.93
CA LEU A 37 12.21 -0.19 -13.56
C LEU A 37 13.29 0.85 -13.32
N VAL A 38 13.11 1.64 -12.27
CA VAL A 38 14.14 2.46 -11.67
C VAL A 38 14.46 1.91 -10.28
N VAL A 39 15.73 1.62 -10.05
CA VAL A 39 16.25 1.22 -8.75
C VAL A 39 16.84 2.45 -8.09
N ASN A 40 16.09 3.04 -7.14
CA ASN A 40 16.65 4.10 -6.31
C ASN A 40 17.38 3.48 -5.11
N TYR A 41 18.69 3.30 -5.26
CA TYR A 41 19.51 2.47 -4.39
C TYR A 41 20.06 3.26 -3.19
N TYR A 42 19.97 2.71 -1.99
CA TYR A 42 20.55 3.29 -0.76
C TYR A 42 21.58 2.40 -0.07
N GLY A 43 21.86 1.22 -0.63
CA GLY A 43 22.82 0.28 -0.09
C GLY A 43 24.28 0.72 -0.24
N GLU A 44 25.22 -0.16 0.09
CA GLU A 44 26.66 0.17 0.15
C GLU A 44 27.49 -0.51 -0.95
N GLN A 45 26.86 -1.32 -1.82
CA GLN A 45 27.55 -2.12 -2.83
C GLN A 45 27.48 -1.46 -4.20
N GLU A 46 28.60 -0.87 -4.62
CA GLU A 46 28.70 -0.10 -5.86
C GLU A 46 28.25 -0.86 -7.12
N GLN A 47 28.51 -2.17 -7.20
CA GLN A 47 28.22 -2.97 -8.40
C GLN A 47 26.87 -3.70 -8.35
N LEU A 48 26.16 -3.64 -7.22
CA LEU A 48 24.92 -4.40 -7.03
C LEU A 48 23.78 -3.81 -7.86
N TYR A 49 22.98 -4.67 -8.50
CA TYR A 49 21.80 -4.30 -9.32
C TYR A 49 22.08 -3.44 -10.57
N LEU A 50 23.34 -3.23 -10.97
CA LEU A 50 23.63 -2.62 -12.27
C LEU A 50 23.21 -3.56 -13.40
N ARG A 51 22.33 -3.08 -14.29
CA ARG A 51 21.85 -3.82 -15.46
C ARG A 51 21.64 -2.88 -16.65
N PRO A 52 21.84 -3.33 -17.91
CA PRO A 52 21.61 -2.50 -19.08
C PRO A 52 20.15 -2.05 -19.26
N ASP A 53 19.18 -2.86 -18.80
CA ASP A 53 17.74 -2.65 -18.98
C ASP A 53 17.05 -1.95 -17.80
N VAL A 54 17.81 -1.52 -16.80
CA VAL A 54 17.31 -0.93 -15.55
C VAL A 54 18.13 0.31 -15.20
N GLU A 55 17.44 1.42 -14.97
CA GLU A 55 18.08 2.63 -14.51
C GLU A 55 18.33 2.55 -12.99
N ARG A 56 19.56 2.75 -12.54
CA ARG A 56 19.91 2.83 -11.12
C ARG A 56 20.34 4.25 -10.78
N ILE A 57 19.74 4.81 -9.74
CA ILE A 57 20.06 6.14 -9.21
C ILE A 57 20.32 6.01 -7.70
N ASP A 58 21.50 6.41 -7.26
CA ASP A 58 21.90 6.23 -5.86
C ASP A 58 21.47 7.42 -5.01
N SER A 59 20.74 7.17 -3.93
CA SER A 59 20.43 8.17 -2.91
C SER A 59 20.22 7.56 -1.54
N LYS A 60 20.81 8.21 -0.52
CA LYS A 60 20.71 7.82 0.88
C LYS A 60 19.49 8.46 1.55
N GLY A 61 19.15 7.91 2.72
CA GLY A 61 18.11 8.44 3.58
C GLY A 61 16.76 7.71 3.50
N PRO A 62 15.78 8.13 4.33
CA PRO A 62 14.47 7.49 4.42
C PRO A 62 13.73 7.48 3.08
N LYS A 63 12.87 6.47 2.86
CA LYS A 63 12.11 6.26 1.61
C LYS A 63 11.50 7.54 1.04
N TRP A 64 10.63 8.19 1.80
CA TRP A 64 9.82 9.30 1.28
C TRP A 64 10.61 10.59 1.00
N PRO A 65 11.48 11.09 1.90
CA PRO A 65 12.40 12.19 1.59
C PRO A 65 13.28 11.91 0.36
N ALA A 66 13.82 10.69 0.24
CA ALA A 66 14.65 10.32 -0.91
C ALA A 66 13.85 10.26 -2.22
N LEU A 67 12.62 9.72 -2.19
CA LEU A 67 11.72 9.72 -3.34
C LEU A 67 11.28 11.12 -3.74
N GLN A 68 11.09 12.03 -2.77
CA GLN A 68 10.77 13.44 -3.07
C GLN A 68 11.87 14.07 -3.91
N LEU A 69 13.12 13.99 -3.45
CA LEU A 69 14.27 14.54 -4.17
C LEU A 69 14.42 13.91 -5.55
N LEU A 70 14.34 12.57 -5.63
CA LEU A 70 14.44 11.83 -6.89
C LEU A 70 13.41 12.33 -7.93
N LEU A 71 12.15 12.47 -7.53
CA LEU A 71 11.05 12.87 -8.42
C LEU A 71 11.13 14.35 -8.80
N GLN A 72 11.64 15.21 -7.91
CA GLN A 72 11.90 16.63 -8.21
C GLN A 72 13.05 16.82 -9.21
N GLU A 73 14.11 16.02 -9.08
CA GLU A 73 15.27 16.06 -9.98
C GLU A 73 14.99 15.36 -11.32
N ASN A 74 14.01 14.45 -11.36
CA ASN A 74 13.64 13.67 -12.54
C ASN A 74 12.14 13.81 -12.87
N PRO A 75 11.66 15.02 -13.22
CA PRO A 75 10.23 15.26 -13.49
C PRO A 75 9.68 14.41 -14.64
N ARG A 76 10.56 13.92 -15.54
CA ARG A 76 10.20 12.97 -16.58
C ARG A 76 9.46 11.74 -16.05
N PHE A 77 9.74 11.27 -14.82
CA PHE A 77 9.05 10.10 -14.26
C PHE A 77 7.54 10.30 -14.11
N MET A 78 7.08 11.55 -13.94
CA MET A 78 5.66 11.89 -13.84
C MET A 78 5.08 12.44 -15.15
N HIS A 79 5.93 12.82 -16.11
CA HIS A 79 5.49 13.31 -17.43
C HIS A 79 5.36 12.18 -18.45
N ASP A 80 6.26 11.20 -18.39
CA ASP A 80 6.46 10.22 -19.45
C ASP A 80 5.65 8.91 -19.24
N TYR A 81 5.09 8.71 -18.04
CA TYR A 81 4.39 7.50 -17.63
C TYR A 81 2.96 7.80 -17.16
N ASP A 82 2.05 6.86 -17.37
CA ASP A 82 0.66 6.95 -16.92
C ASP A 82 0.55 6.61 -15.42
N TYR A 83 1.22 5.53 -15.01
CA TYR A 83 1.16 4.97 -13.66
C TYR A 83 2.55 4.68 -13.11
N ILE A 84 2.74 4.97 -11.82
CA ILE A 84 4.00 4.80 -11.11
C ILE A 84 3.75 4.01 -9.82
N TRP A 85 4.40 2.85 -9.68
CA TRP A 85 4.39 2.06 -8.45
C TRP A 85 5.63 2.35 -7.62
N LEU A 86 5.43 2.63 -6.32
CA LEU A 86 6.49 2.99 -5.36
C LEU A 86 6.63 1.94 -4.24
N PRO A 87 7.01 0.69 -4.56
CA PRO A 87 7.11 -0.39 -3.58
C PRO A 87 8.30 -0.26 -2.63
N ASP A 88 8.13 -0.79 -1.42
CA ASP A 88 9.22 -1.20 -0.53
C ASP A 88 10.01 -2.38 -1.12
N ASP A 89 11.24 -2.54 -0.64
CA ASP A 89 12.20 -3.47 -1.24
C ASP A 89 12.06 -4.92 -0.79
N ASP A 90 11.13 -5.20 0.12
CA ASP A 90 10.87 -6.49 0.75
C ASP A 90 9.55 -7.13 0.31
N LEU A 91 8.97 -6.59 -0.76
CA LEU A 91 7.83 -7.17 -1.45
C LEU A 91 8.30 -8.23 -2.44
N GLU A 92 7.89 -9.47 -2.23
CA GLU A 92 8.06 -10.53 -3.22
C GLU A 92 6.84 -10.56 -4.16
N THR A 93 7.11 -10.54 -5.46
CA THR A 93 6.10 -10.64 -6.52
C THR A 93 6.76 -11.05 -7.85
N THR A 94 5.99 -11.05 -8.95
CA THR A 94 6.42 -11.43 -10.31
C THR A 94 6.10 -10.32 -11.30
N ALA A 95 6.76 -10.33 -12.46
CA ALA A 95 6.47 -9.39 -13.55
C ALA A 95 4.99 -9.40 -13.97
N ASP A 96 4.38 -10.60 -14.06
CA ASP A 96 2.98 -10.78 -14.44
C ASP A 96 2.00 -10.12 -13.46
N GLN A 97 2.30 -10.18 -12.16
CA GLN A 97 1.49 -9.51 -11.14
C GLN A 97 1.61 -7.99 -11.25
N ILE A 98 2.80 -7.47 -11.56
CA ILE A 98 3.02 -6.04 -11.78
C ILE A 98 2.31 -5.58 -13.07
N ASP A 99 2.37 -6.36 -14.15
CA ASP A 99 1.61 -6.07 -15.36
C ASP A 99 0.10 -6.09 -15.11
N LEU A 100 -0.40 -7.03 -14.30
CA LEU A 100 -1.80 -7.09 -13.91
C LEU A 100 -2.20 -5.90 -13.04
N LEU A 101 -1.33 -5.43 -12.13
CA LEU A 101 -1.53 -4.22 -11.33
C LEU A 101 -1.81 -3.02 -12.24
N PHE A 102 -0.90 -2.72 -13.17
CA PHE A 102 -1.07 -1.58 -14.08
C PHE A 102 -2.28 -1.74 -15.01
N ARG A 103 -2.58 -2.96 -15.46
CA ARG A 103 -3.78 -3.23 -16.26
C ARG A 103 -5.07 -2.93 -15.49
N ILE A 104 -5.13 -3.27 -14.21
CA ILE A 104 -6.30 -2.99 -13.35
C ILE A 104 -6.37 -1.50 -13.01
N MET A 105 -5.24 -0.85 -12.74
CA MET A 105 -5.18 0.61 -12.56
C MET A 105 -5.82 1.33 -13.74
N ALA A 106 -5.38 1.01 -14.96
CA ALA A 106 -5.91 1.60 -16.19
C ALA A 106 -7.38 1.22 -16.43
N GLY A 107 -7.72 -0.08 -16.29
CA GLY A 107 -9.05 -0.60 -16.59
C GLY A 107 -10.16 -0.08 -15.68
N HIS A 108 -9.82 0.33 -14.46
CA HIS A 108 -10.75 0.94 -13.51
C HIS A 108 -10.53 2.45 -13.33
N SER A 109 -9.62 3.05 -14.12
CA SER A 109 -9.23 4.46 -14.02
C SER A 109 -8.87 4.89 -12.59
N LEU A 110 -8.23 3.98 -11.85
CA LEU A 110 -7.80 4.21 -10.47
C LEU A 110 -6.75 5.31 -10.45
N GLN A 111 -6.78 6.13 -9.41
CA GLN A 111 -5.84 7.22 -9.17
C GLN A 111 -4.79 6.83 -8.15
N VAL A 112 -5.16 6.03 -7.14
CA VAL A 112 -4.24 5.45 -6.15
C VAL A 112 -4.68 4.03 -5.82
N ALA A 113 -3.79 3.05 -5.86
CA ALA A 113 -4.12 1.72 -5.38
C ALA A 113 -2.90 1.00 -4.84
N GLN A 114 -3.12 -0.17 -4.26
CA GLN A 114 -2.06 -1.14 -4.04
C GLN A 114 -2.54 -2.56 -4.35
N PRO A 115 -1.62 -3.48 -4.69
CA PRO A 115 -1.93 -4.89 -4.64
C PRO A 115 -2.29 -5.33 -3.22
N SER A 116 -3.09 -6.38 -3.10
CA SER A 116 -3.38 -7.00 -1.82
C SER A 116 -2.19 -7.82 -1.30
N LEU A 117 -2.09 -7.97 0.01
CA LEU A 117 -1.03 -8.74 0.65
C LEU A 117 -1.43 -10.20 0.80
N GLU A 118 -0.54 -11.11 0.39
CA GLU A 118 -0.72 -12.54 0.65
C GLU A 118 -0.93 -12.81 2.15
N HIS A 119 -1.62 -13.90 2.46
CA HIS A 119 -1.96 -14.25 3.85
C HIS A 119 -0.74 -14.54 4.73
N SER A 120 0.39 -14.92 4.13
CA SER A 120 1.69 -15.13 4.77
C SER A 120 2.47 -13.84 5.04
N SER A 121 1.97 -12.69 4.59
CA SER A 121 2.61 -11.39 4.78
C SER A 121 2.57 -10.92 6.23
N TYR A 122 3.57 -10.13 6.61
CA TYR A 122 3.40 -9.20 7.72
C TYR A 122 2.44 -8.08 7.31
N PHE A 123 1.53 -7.67 8.19
CA PHE A 123 0.54 -6.64 7.85
C PHE A 123 0.23 -5.71 9.03
N GLY A 124 -0.06 -4.45 8.73
CA GLY A 124 -0.56 -3.47 9.69
C GLY A 124 -2.09 -3.54 9.83
N HIS A 125 -2.81 -3.47 8.72
CA HIS A 125 -4.27 -3.37 8.68
C HIS A 125 -4.90 -4.54 7.94
N LEU A 126 -6.02 -5.08 8.44
CA LEU A 126 -6.70 -6.20 7.77
C LEU A 126 -7.13 -5.82 6.34
N THR A 127 -7.43 -4.55 6.09
CA THR A 127 -7.86 -4.09 4.77
C THR A 127 -6.82 -4.36 3.69
N THR A 128 -5.52 -4.39 4.02
CA THR A 128 -4.47 -4.62 3.01
C THR A 128 -4.31 -6.08 2.64
N LEU A 129 -4.81 -7.02 3.47
CA LEU A 129 -4.73 -8.46 3.18
C LEU A 129 -5.64 -8.87 2.02
N HIS A 130 -5.18 -9.86 1.26
CA HIS A 130 -5.92 -10.48 0.18
C HIS A 130 -7.25 -11.06 0.66
N ASN A 131 -8.31 -10.78 -0.08
CA ASN A 131 -9.63 -11.32 0.14
C ASN A 131 -10.22 -11.91 -1.15
N GLY A 132 -10.22 -13.24 -1.26
CA GLY A 132 -10.70 -13.96 -2.44
C GLY A 132 -12.22 -13.86 -2.72
N ARG A 133 -12.97 -13.04 -1.98
CA ARG A 133 -14.37 -12.71 -2.28
C ARG A 133 -14.52 -11.52 -3.23
N PHE A 134 -13.42 -10.84 -3.54
CA PHE A 134 -13.36 -9.59 -4.30
C PHE A 134 -12.27 -9.65 -5.37
N ARG A 135 -12.43 -8.83 -6.41
CA ARG A 135 -11.39 -8.49 -7.40
C ARG A 135 -10.65 -7.22 -6.97
N LEU A 136 -11.39 -6.25 -6.44
CA LEU A 136 -10.86 -5.05 -5.79
C LEU A 136 -11.87 -4.50 -4.79
N ARG A 137 -11.37 -3.67 -3.88
CA ARG A 137 -12.13 -2.96 -2.84
C ARG A 137 -11.79 -1.48 -2.91
N TYR A 138 -12.78 -0.65 -3.21
CA TYR A 138 -12.66 0.81 -3.16
C TYR A 138 -12.60 1.27 -1.71
N THR A 139 -11.59 2.04 -1.35
CA THR A 139 -11.25 2.35 0.04
C THR A 139 -10.67 3.74 0.14
N ASN A 140 -10.73 4.36 1.31
CA ASN A 140 -10.08 5.65 1.56
C ASN A 140 -8.60 5.52 2.01
N TYR A 141 -7.97 4.36 1.81
CA TYR A 141 -6.69 4.01 2.43
C TYR A 141 -5.84 3.14 1.51
N VAL A 142 -4.60 3.58 1.27
CA VAL A 142 -3.55 2.80 0.60
C VAL A 142 -2.28 2.97 1.41
N GLU A 143 -1.68 1.85 1.80
CA GLU A 143 -0.51 1.78 2.66
C GLU A 143 0.75 2.26 1.92
N VAL A 144 1.56 3.07 2.58
CA VAL A 144 2.79 3.70 2.09
C VAL A 144 3.87 2.71 1.64
N MET A 145 3.74 1.44 2.02
CA MET A 145 4.64 0.38 1.62
C MET A 145 4.55 0.07 0.12
N ALA A 146 3.36 0.12 -0.49
CA ALA A 146 3.17 -0.35 -1.88
C ALA A 146 2.23 0.50 -2.76
N PRO A 147 2.17 1.84 -2.64
CA PRO A 147 1.21 2.62 -3.40
C PRO A 147 1.59 2.71 -4.88
N CYS A 148 0.59 2.58 -5.75
CA CYS A 148 0.63 2.83 -7.18
C CYS A 148 -0.24 4.03 -7.49
N PHE A 149 0.32 5.03 -8.15
CA PHE A 149 -0.31 6.31 -8.43
C PHE A 149 -0.52 6.49 -9.93
N ALA A 150 -1.62 7.13 -10.32
CA ALA A 150 -1.65 7.89 -11.57
C ALA A 150 -0.64 9.04 -11.48
N ALA A 151 0.04 9.35 -12.58
CA ALA A 151 1.13 10.32 -12.57
C ALA A 151 0.72 11.72 -12.09
N SER A 152 -0.46 12.19 -12.48
CA SER A 152 -1.03 13.48 -12.05
C SER A 152 -1.31 13.54 -10.54
N VAL A 153 -1.60 12.40 -9.90
CA VAL A 153 -1.82 12.33 -8.45
C VAL A 153 -0.48 12.24 -7.73
N LEU A 154 0.49 11.54 -8.30
CA LEU A 154 1.85 11.51 -7.78
C LEU A 154 2.46 12.91 -7.74
N GLU A 155 2.30 13.71 -8.80
CA GLU A 155 2.79 15.09 -8.85
C GLU A 155 2.24 15.95 -7.69
N ARG A 156 0.94 15.81 -7.37
CA ARG A 156 0.31 16.47 -6.22
C ARG A 156 0.79 15.93 -4.87
N ALA A 157 1.21 14.65 -4.81
CA ALA A 157 1.64 13.98 -3.60
C ALA A 157 3.10 14.27 -3.22
N VAL A 158 3.98 14.45 -4.21
CA VAL A 158 5.43 14.65 -4.03
C VAL A 158 5.78 15.73 -2.98
N PRO A 159 5.12 16.91 -2.95
CA PRO A 159 5.41 17.94 -1.94
C PRO A 159 5.23 17.47 -0.49
N LEU A 160 4.43 16.43 -0.24
CA LEU A 160 4.10 15.92 1.10
C LEU A 160 5.09 14.86 1.61
N PHE A 161 5.91 14.27 0.74
CA PHE A 161 6.73 13.09 1.06
C PHE A 161 7.78 13.33 2.16
N ASN A 162 8.28 14.56 2.30
CA ASN A 162 9.25 14.91 3.34
C ASN A 162 8.62 15.64 4.55
N ALA A 163 7.31 15.50 4.74
CA ALA A 163 6.62 16.19 5.83
C ALA A 163 7.00 15.68 7.23
N ASN A 164 7.44 14.42 7.36
CA ASN A 164 7.91 13.84 8.61
C ASN A 164 8.87 12.66 8.37
N LEU A 165 9.54 12.17 9.43
CA LEU A 165 10.58 11.15 9.31
C LEU A 165 10.02 9.72 9.22
N SER A 166 8.87 9.44 9.85
CA SER A 166 8.24 8.12 9.85
C SER A 166 7.53 7.78 8.54
N GLY A 167 7.12 8.79 7.77
CA GLY A 167 6.16 8.67 6.68
C GLY A 167 4.71 8.48 7.14
N TRP A 168 4.43 8.49 8.44
CA TRP A 168 3.08 8.26 8.94
C TRP A 168 2.17 9.44 8.60
N GLY A 169 0.92 9.13 8.22
CA GLY A 169 -0.06 10.12 7.80
C GLY A 169 -0.20 10.21 6.28
N LEU A 170 0.85 9.89 5.51
CA LEU A 170 0.78 9.85 4.06
C LEU A 170 -0.32 8.91 3.57
N ASP A 171 -0.50 7.75 4.21
CA ASP A 171 -1.55 6.77 3.89
C ASP A 171 -2.97 7.36 3.84
N PHE A 172 -3.19 8.47 4.56
CA PHE A 172 -4.50 9.10 4.78
C PHE A 172 -4.70 10.38 3.98
N VAL A 173 -3.67 10.93 3.34
CA VAL A 173 -3.82 12.15 2.53
C VAL A 173 -4.23 11.87 1.09
N TRP A 174 -4.02 10.65 0.59
CA TRP A 174 -4.37 10.27 -0.78
C TRP A 174 -5.79 10.66 -1.20
N PRO A 175 -6.84 10.45 -0.38
CA PRO A 175 -8.20 10.87 -0.74
C PRO A 175 -8.37 12.37 -0.99
N LYS A 176 -7.53 13.23 -0.39
CA LYS A 176 -7.55 14.68 -0.64
C LYS A 176 -6.91 15.06 -1.98
N LEU A 177 -6.17 14.14 -2.59
CA LEU A 177 -5.45 14.33 -3.85
C LEU A 177 -6.16 13.67 -5.04
N VAL A 178 -7.37 13.16 -4.85
CA VAL A 178 -8.13 12.42 -5.85
C VAL A 178 -9.51 13.05 -5.99
N ASP A 179 -9.98 13.18 -7.22
CA ASP A 179 -11.21 13.93 -7.51
C ASP A 179 -12.47 13.13 -7.14
N GLN A 180 -12.45 11.80 -7.33
CA GLN A 180 -13.52 10.87 -6.95
C GLN A 180 -12.97 9.75 -6.03
N PRO A 181 -12.57 10.08 -4.79
CA PRO A 181 -11.86 9.15 -3.91
C PRO A 181 -12.65 7.87 -3.60
N GLU A 182 -13.98 7.91 -3.67
CA GLU A 182 -14.88 6.79 -3.41
C GLU A 182 -14.84 5.68 -4.48
N SER A 183 -14.35 5.99 -5.68
CA SER A 183 -14.34 5.08 -6.83
C SER A 183 -12.98 4.97 -7.52
N GLN A 184 -11.99 5.75 -7.07
CA GLN A 184 -10.67 5.81 -7.70
C GLN A 184 -9.52 5.39 -6.78
N ILE A 185 -9.81 5.05 -5.53
CA ILE A 185 -8.80 4.54 -4.58
C ILE A 185 -9.13 3.10 -4.21
N ALA A 186 -8.18 2.16 -4.34
CA ALA A 186 -8.49 0.74 -4.14
C ALA A 186 -7.37 -0.13 -3.55
N ILE A 187 -7.79 -1.21 -2.88
CA ILE A 187 -6.97 -2.42 -2.71
C ILE A 187 -7.35 -3.40 -3.81
N ILE A 188 -6.39 -3.90 -4.57
CA ILE A 188 -6.63 -4.80 -5.70
C ILE A 188 -6.39 -6.25 -5.25
N ASP A 189 -7.48 -6.98 -4.97
CA ASP A 189 -7.42 -8.37 -4.52
C ASP A 189 -7.03 -9.37 -5.62
N SER A 190 -7.24 -9.01 -6.90
CA SER A 190 -6.79 -9.81 -8.04
C SER A 190 -5.27 -9.82 -8.22
N VAL A 191 -4.55 -8.94 -7.54
CA VAL A 191 -3.08 -8.90 -7.52
C VAL A 191 -2.61 -9.18 -6.09
N GLN A 192 -1.60 -10.04 -5.97
CA GLN A 192 -1.04 -10.42 -4.68
C GLN A 192 0.47 -10.18 -4.66
N VAL A 193 0.93 -9.60 -3.54
CA VAL A 193 2.35 -9.47 -3.21
C VAL A 193 2.58 -9.99 -1.79
N ARG A 194 3.78 -10.51 -1.52
CA ARG A 194 4.14 -11.00 -0.18
C ARG A 194 5.09 -10.02 0.50
N HIS A 195 4.65 -9.43 1.61
CA HIS A 195 5.49 -8.58 2.45
C HIS A 195 6.28 -9.45 3.43
N THR A 196 7.60 -9.51 3.23
CA THR A 196 8.45 -10.58 3.81
C THR A 196 9.10 -10.22 5.14
N ARG A 197 9.07 -8.94 5.55
CA ARG A 197 9.72 -8.48 6.80
C ARG A 197 8.70 -7.83 7.75
N PRO A 198 8.96 -7.83 9.07
CA PRO A 198 8.11 -7.14 10.03
C PRO A 198 8.12 -5.62 9.82
N VAL A 199 7.00 -4.98 10.17
CA VAL A 199 6.92 -3.52 10.32
C VAL A 199 7.92 -3.06 11.39
N GLY A 200 8.72 -2.03 11.09
CA GLY A 200 9.68 -1.48 12.05
C GLY A 200 11.10 -1.24 11.51
N GLY A 201 11.23 -0.91 10.22
CA GLY A 201 12.52 -0.70 9.54
C GLY A 201 13.43 0.39 10.13
N PRO A 202 14.58 0.68 9.49
CA PRO A 202 15.65 1.53 10.04
C PRO A 202 15.19 2.90 10.55
N ASN A 203 14.17 3.50 9.93
CA ASN A 203 13.59 4.79 10.34
C ASN A 203 13.11 4.77 11.79
N TYR A 204 12.60 3.64 12.30
CA TYR A 204 12.14 3.53 13.69
C TYR A 204 13.29 3.59 14.70
N LYS A 205 14.51 3.20 14.32
CA LYS A 205 15.69 3.37 15.17
C LYS A 205 16.03 4.86 15.30
N MET A 206 16.05 5.58 14.17
CA MET A 206 16.30 7.03 14.15
C MET A 206 15.23 7.82 14.92
N LEU A 207 13.96 7.46 14.79
CA LEU A 207 12.86 8.07 15.55
C LEU A 207 13.08 7.88 17.06
N ARG A 208 13.44 6.67 17.50
CA ARG A 208 13.74 6.39 18.92
C ARG A 208 14.95 7.19 19.42
N GLU A 209 16.02 7.26 18.64
CA GLU A 209 17.22 8.03 19.00
C GLU A 209 16.94 9.54 19.13
N ARG A 210 15.98 10.06 18.36
CA ARG A 210 15.55 11.46 18.43
C ARG A 210 14.40 11.71 19.42
N GLY A 211 13.91 10.68 20.10
CA GLY A 211 12.76 10.78 21.01
C GLY A 211 11.45 11.16 20.31
N VAL A 212 11.32 10.91 19.01
CA VAL A 212 10.13 11.24 18.21
C VAL A 212 9.19 10.05 18.16
N SER A 213 7.92 10.28 18.48
CA SER A 213 6.86 9.28 18.37
C SER A 213 6.24 9.31 16.97
N PRO A 214 6.17 8.17 16.24
CA PRO A 214 5.44 8.09 14.98
C PRO A 214 3.97 8.52 15.12
N TRP A 215 3.35 8.30 16.29
CA TRP A 215 1.98 8.73 16.56
C TRP A 215 1.85 10.25 16.65
N ASP A 216 2.85 10.94 17.19
CA ASP A 216 2.83 12.41 17.24
C ASP A 216 3.04 12.99 15.84
N GLU A 217 3.92 12.38 15.03
CA GLU A 217 4.08 12.74 13.61
C GLU A 217 2.79 12.51 12.82
N LEU A 218 2.10 11.38 12.99
CA LEU A 218 0.79 11.10 12.38
C LEU A 218 -0.23 12.19 12.73
N ARG A 219 -0.43 12.46 14.03
CA ARG A 219 -1.41 13.47 14.47
C ARG A 219 -1.06 14.86 13.93
N SER A 220 0.21 15.22 13.97
CA SER A 220 0.69 16.50 13.43
C SER A 220 0.45 16.60 11.94
N PHE A 221 0.78 15.56 11.18
CA PHE A 221 0.57 15.51 9.74
C PHE A 221 -0.92 15.59 9.40
N CYS A 222 -1.77 14.84 10.11
CA CYS A 222 -3.22 14.90 9.93
C CYS A 222 -3.76 16.32 10.16
N ARG A 223 -3.38 16.97 11.27
CA ARG A 223 -3.78 18.37 11.55
C ARG A 223 -3.36 19.33 10.45
N MET A 224 -2.11 19.23 9.99
CA MET A 224 -1.57 20.12 8.93
C MET A 224 -2.27 19.94 7.58
N ASN A 225 -2.95 18.81 7.37
CA ASN A 225 -3.63 18.48 6.14
C ASN A 225 -5.16 18.39 6.31
N ASP A 226 -5.74 18.99 7.35
CA ASP A 226 -7.18 18.94 7.69
C ASP A 226 -7.78 17.51 7.67
N ILE A 227 -7.08 16.57 8.29
CA ILE A 227 -7.53 15.18 8.52
C ILE A 227 -7.72 14.99 10.03
N GLU A 228 -8.69 14.17 10.42
CA GLU A 228 -8.81 13.76 11.83
C GLU A 228 -7.50 13.16 12.36
N GLU A 229 -7.15 13.46 13.60
CA GLU A 229 -5.93 12.95 14.25
C GLU A 229 -5.92 11.43 14.44
N GLU A 230 -7.10 10.82 14.46
CA GLU A 230 -7.31 9.37 14.45
C GLU A 230 -8.15 8.98 13.23
N PRO A 231 -7.55 9.01 12.02
CA PRO A 231 -8.29 8.78 10.79
C PRO A 231 -8.90 7.37 10.75
N VAL A 232 -10.03 7.29 10.06
CA VAL A 232 -10.81 6.06 9.88
C VAL A 232 -10.40 5.38 8.59
N ILE A 233 -10.21 4.07 8.65
CA ILE A 233 -10.05 3.22 7.47
C ILE A 233 -11.41 2.63 7.10
N ALA A 234 -11.87 2.88 5.88
CA ALA A 234 -13.16 2.44 5.39
C ALA A 234 -13.08 1.91 3.96
N THR A 235 -13.66 0.73 3.75
CA THR A 235 -14.02 0.26 2.41
C THR A 235 -15.40 0.82 2.06
N LEU A 236 -15.49 1.48 0.91
CA LEU A 236 -16.65 2.22 0.46
C LEU A 236 -17.50 1.38 -0.52
N ALA A 237 -16.83 0.64 -1.39
CA ALA A 237 -17.45 -0.32 -2.29
C ALA A 237 -16.47 -1.43 -2.66
N ALA A 238 -16.92 -2.47 -3.36
CA ALA A 238 -16.05 -3.53 -3.85
C ALA A 238 -16.58 -4.15 -5.13
N VAL A 239 -15.69 -4.60 -6.00
CA VAL A 239 -16.05 -5.49 -7.11
C VAL A 239 -15.87 -6.91 -6.61
N THR A 240 -16.95 -7.69 -6.57
CA THR A 240 -16.92 -9.06 -6.09
C THR A 240 -16.16 -9.97 -7.06
N SER A 241 -15.77 -11.17 -6.62
CA SER A 241 -15.08 -12.16 -7.46
C SER A 241 -15.84 -12.50 -8.76
N ASP A 242 -17.17 -12.48 -8.71
CA ASP A 242 -18.10 -12.65 -9.83
C ASP A 242 -18.30 -11.37 -10.68
N GLY A 243 -17.72 -10.23 -10.29
CA GLY A 243 -17.70 -8.99 -11.07
C GLY A 243 -18.81 -7.99 -10.73
N ASN A 244 -19.63 -8.27 -9.73
CA ASN A 244 -20.72 -7.38 -9.32
C ASN A 244 -20.21 -6.27 -8.39
N LEU A 245 -20.74 -5.06 -8.55
CA LEU A 245 -20.48 -3.97 -7.61
C LEU A 245 -21.25 -4.21 -6.30
N PHE A 246 -20.54 -4.11 -5.18
CA PHE A 246 -21.07 -4.23 -3.84
C PHE A 246 -20.87 -2.90 -3.10
N ASP A 247 -21.96 -2.23 -2.76
CA ASP A 247 -21.94 -1.02 -1.92
C ASP A 247 -21.73 -1.42 -0.45
N ALA A 248 -20.57 -1.04 0.11
CA ALA A 248 -20.20 -1.37 1.48
C ALA A 248 -20.80 -0.39 2.51
N VAL A 249 -21.22 0.80 2.08
CA VAL A 249 -21.79 1.84 2.95
C VAL A 249 -23.23 1.48 3.30
N THR A 250 -24.08 1.23 2.29
CA THR A 250 -25.50 0.93 2.53
C THR A 250 -25.73 -0.49 3.05
N GLN A 251 -24.80 -1.42 2.75
CA GLN A 251 -24.91 -2.84 3.14
C GLN A 251 -23.81 -3.28 4.12
N GLN A 252 -23.40 -2.39 5.03
CA GLN A 252 -22.25 -2.56 5.93
C GLN A 252 -22.20 -3.93 6.63
N ARG A 253 -23.29 -4.41 7.22
CA ARG A 253 -23.31 -5.71 7.92
C ARG A 253 -23.05 -6.90 6.98
N ARG A 254 -23.65 -6.88 5.79
CA ARG A 254 -23.45 -7.91 4.76
C ARG A 254 -22.02 -7.84 4.22
N PHE A 255 -21.51 -6.63 4.02
CA PHE A 255 -20.13 -6.40 3.59
C PHE A 255 -19.14 -6.98 4.60
N VAL A 256 -19.25 -6.62 5.88
CA VAL A 256 -18.35 -7.09 6.94
C VAL A 256 -18.40 -8.62 7.06
N LEU A 257 -19.58 -9.24 6.98
CA LEU A 257 -19.67 -10.70 6.99
C LEU A 257 -18.95 -11.34 5.79
N ARG A 258 -19.10 -10.76 4.59
CA ARG A 258 -18.40 -11.24 3.38
C ARG A 258 -16.89 -11.04 3.49
N LEU A 259 -16.44 -9.91 4.04
CA LEU A 259 -15.04 -9.61 4.29
C LEU A 259 -14.42 -10.62 5.29
N LEU A 260 -15.05 -10.80 6.46
CA LEU A 260 -14.59 -11.73 7.50
C LEU A 260 -14.55 -13.19 7.00
N THR A 261 -15.57 -13.63 6.27
CA THR A 261 -15.59 -14.99 5.71
C THR A 261 -14.55 -15.17 4.60
N GLY A 262 -14.19 -14.10 3.89
CA GLY A 262 -13.10 -14.09 2.92
C GLY A 262 -11.71 -14.21 3.55
N TYR A 263 -11.55 -13.80 4.81
CA TYR A 263 -10.31 -13.95 5.56
C TYR A 263 -10.15 -15.29 6.27
N LEU A 264 -11.18 -16.15 6.33
CA LEU A 264 -11.05 -17.47 6.99
C LEU A 264 -9.87 -18.32 6.48
N PRO A 265 -9.53 -18.37 5.18
CA PRO A 265 -8.35 -19.11 4.70
C PRO A 265 -7.02 -18.60 5.27
N ALA A 266 -6.92 -17.29 5.54
CA ALA A 266 -5.70 -16.67 6.04
C ALA A 266 -5.32 -17.15 7.44
N LEU A 267 -6.30 -17.57 8.26
CA LEU A 267 -6.05 -18.13 9.60
C LEU A 267 -5.16 -19.38 9.61
N ARG A 268 -5.03 -20.07 8.47
CA ARG A 268 -4.16 -21.24 8.30
C ARG A 268 -2.77 -20.90 7.77
N ARG A 269 -2.59 -19.72 7.16
CA ARG A 269 -1.39 -19.34 6.41
C ARG A 269 -0.60 -18.20 7.05
N THR A 270 -1.25 -17.40 7.90
CA THR A 270 -0.60 -16.24 8.51
C THR A 270 0.43 -16.63 9.58
N PRO A 271 1.61 -16.00 9.59
CA PRO A 271 2.55 -16.13 10.70
C PRO A 271 2.03 -15.46 11.98
N GLN A 272 0.99 -14.62 11.89
CA GLN A 272 0.50 -13.77 12.99
C GLN A 272 -0.93 -14.15 13.43
N ARG A 273 -1.24 -15.45 13.57
CA ARG A 273 -2.62 -15.96 13.78
C ARG A 273 -3.39 -15.31 14.94
N GLN A 274 -2.75 -15.11 16.08
CA GLN A 274 -3.38 -14.45 17.24
C GLN A 274 -3.71 -12.98 16.95
N HIS A 275 -2.79 -12.25 16.31
CA HIS A 275 -3.00 -10.87 15.91
C HIS A 275 -4.19 -10.78 14.94
N MET A 276 -4.21 -11.66 13.94
CA MET A 276 -5.29 -11.74 12.96
C MET A 276 -6.66 -12.01 13.61
N LEU A 277 -6.77 -13.01 14.50
CA LEU A 277 -8.00 -13.28 15.24
C LEU A 277 -8.46 -12.06 16.04
N ARG A 278 -7.53 -11.35 16.70
CA ARG A 278 -7.82 -10.11 17.44
C ARG A 278 -8.42 -9.05 16.51
N ARG A 279 -7.79 -8.81 15.35
CA ARG A 279 -8.25 -7.83 14.37
C ARG A 279 -9.63 -8.21 13.80
N MET A 280 -9.85 -9.48 13.45
CA MET A 280 -11.14 -9.95 12.92
C MET A 280 -12.26 -9.82 13.95
N GLY A 281 -12.00 -10.21 15.20
CA GLY A 281 -12.95 -10.04 16.31
C GLY A 281 -13.27 -8.57 16.58
N GLY A 282 -12.25 -7.70 16.54
CA GLY A 282 -12.43 -6.25 16.64
C GLY A 282 -13.31 -5.68 15.53
N MET A 283 -13.06 -6.06 14.28
CA MET A 283 -13.86 -5.66 13.13
C MET A 283 -15.33 -6.09 13.27
N LEU A 284 -15.59 -7.34 13.69
CA LEU A 284 -16.95 -7.81 13.94
C LEU A 284 -17.63 -7.02 15.05
N TRP A 285 -16.94 -6.80 16.17
CA TRP A 285 -17.49 -6.02 17.29
C TRP A 285 -17.81 -4.59 16.88
N LYS A 286 -16.92 -3.91 16.15
CA LYS A 286 -17.16 -2.55 15.64
C LYS A 286 -18.37 -2.51 14.71
N ALA A 287 -18.51 -3.47 13.80
CA ALA A 287 -19.65 -3.56 12.90
C ALA A 287 -20.99 -3.83 13.62
N LEU A 288 -20.98 -4.60 14.71
CA LEU A 288 -22.18 -4.85 15.53
C LEU A 288 -22.60 -3.61 16.34
N ASN A 289 -21.65 -2.74 16.68
CA ASN A 289 -21.87 -1.54 17.49
C ASN A 289 -21.85 -0.23 16.67
N ASN A 290 -21.80 -0.31 15.34
CA ASN A 290 -21.69 0.84 14.42
C ASN A 290 -20.51 1.79 14.77
N LEU A 291 -19.36 1.23 15.15
CA LEU A 291 -18.15 1.99 15.47
C LEU A 291 -17.20 2.03 14.26
N PRO A 292 -16.48 3.15 14.03
CA PRO A 292 -15.51 3.28 12.95
C PRO A 292 -14.23 2.48 13.20
N ASP A 293 -13.52 2.08 12.13
CA ASP A 293 -12.20 1.46 12.27
C ASP A 293 -11.08 2.52 12.28
N ARG A 294 -10.85 3.11 13.45
CA ARG A 294 -9.78 4.12 13.64
C ARG A 294 -8.39 3.48 13.60
N VAL A 295 -7.42 4.18 13.00
CA VAL A 295 -6.03 3.74 12.87
C VAL A 295 -5.37 3.39 14.22
N ALA A 296 -5.69 4.15 15.27
CA ALA A 296 -5.09 4.03 16.60
C ALA A 296 -5.74 2.94 17.48
N GLU A 297 -6.91 2.42 17.09
CA GLU A 297 -7.65 1.50 17.95
C GLU A 297 -7.08 0.08 17.92
N LEU A 298 -6.52 -0.31 19.06
CA LEU A 298 -6.24 -1.71 19.40
C LEU A 298 -7.57 -2.51 19.32
N PRO A 299 -7.57 -3.75 18.79
CA PRO A 299 -8.73 -4.61 18.84
C PRO A 299 -9.09 -5.00 20.27
N MET A 300 -10.40 -4.96 20.54
CA MET A 300 -11.13 -5.31 21.76
C MET A 300 -10.45 -4.88 23.08
N PRO A 301 -11.04 -3.96 23.87
CA PRO A 301 -10.53 -3.68 25.21
C PRO A 301 -10.44 -5.00 26.00
N ARG A 302 -9.29 -5.24 26.65
CA ARG A 302 -8.92 -6.48 27.37
C ARG A 302 -9.92 -6.87 28.48
N LYS A 303 -10.95 -6.08 28.73
CA LYS A 303 -12.01 -6.34 29.69
C LYS A 303 -13.32 -5.84 29.10
N LEU A 304 -14.20 -6.75 28.68
CA LEU A 304 -15.62 -6.54 28.94
C LEU A 304 -15.72 -6.50 30.46
N ALA A 305 -15.75 -5.30 31.04
CA ALA A 305 -16.16 -5.15 32.42
C ALA A 305 -17.61 -5.61 32.48
N PHE A 306 -17.82 -6.89 32.77
CA PHE A 306 -19.07 -7.31 33.39
C PHE A 306 -19.17 -6.50 34.67
N ARG A 307 -19.94 -5.41 34.61
CA ARG A 307 -20.54 -4.83 35.81
C ARG A 307 -21.30 -5.99 36.44
N ARG A 308 -20.75 -6.58 37.50
CA ARG A 308 -21.54 -7.41 38.38
C ARG A 308 -22.62 -6.49 38.98
N PRO A 309 -23.91 -6.85 38.88
CA PRO A 309 -24.91 -6.12 39.60
C PRO A 309 -24.74 -6.42 41.10
N TYR A 310 -24.83 -5.35 41.88
CA TYR A 310 -24.80 -5.24 43.35
C TYR A 310 -23.42 -5.27 44.02
#